data_AF-A0A968MYN4-F1
#
_entry.id   AF-A0A968MYN4-F1
#
_cell.length_a   1.000
_cell.length_b   1.000
_cell.length_c   1.000
_cell.angle_alpha   90.00
_cell.angle_beta   90.00
_cell.angle_gamma   90.00
#
_symmetry.space_group_name_H-M   'P 1'
#
loop_
_entity.id
_entity.type
_entity.pdbx_description
1 polymer ?
#
loop_
_entity_poly.entity_id
_entity_poly.type
_entity_poly.pdbx_seq_one_letter_code
_entity_poly.pdbx_strand_id
1 'polypeptide(L)' 'MDIISIDTYDDHRMALAFAPAALMYPGIIINHAEVVSKSYPEFWNDLKKVGAEILLAG' A
#
# COMPACT_ATOMS: atom_id res chain seq x y z
N MET A 1 17.63 6.82 -5.26
CA MET A 1 16.67 6.39 -4.23
C MET A 1 16.20 5.03 -4.67
N ASP A 2 16.44 3.99 -3.88
CA ASP A 2 16.14 2.63 -4.31
C ASP A 2 14.63 2.43 -4.29
N ILE A 3 14.12 1.88 -5.40
CA ILE A 3 12.71 1.51 -5.53
C ILE A 3 12.59 0.06 -5.06
N ILE A 4 11.74 -0.17 -4.06
CA ILE A 4 11.46 -1.49 -3.50
C ILE A 4 10.04 -1.84 -3.88
N SER A 5 9.87 -2.84 -4.73
CA SER A 5 8.56 -3.35 -5.14
C SER A 5 8.19 -4.57 -4.29
N ILE A 6 6.94 -4.60 -3.82
CA ILE A 6 6.41 -5.64 -2.93
C ILE A 6 5.17 -6.23 -3.58
N ASP A 7 5.22 -7.53 -3.87
CA ASP A 7 4.05 -8.29 -4.32
C ASP A 7 3.17 -8.71 -3.14
N THR A 8 1.85 -8.59 -3.30
CA THR A 8 0.88 -8.99 -2.27
C THR A 8 0.55 -10.48 -2.30
N TYR A 9 0.84 -11.18 -3.41
CA TYR A 9 0.47 -12.59 -3.62
C TYR A 9 -1.02 -12.86 -3.33
N ASP A 10 -1.89 -11.92 -3.70
CA ASP A 10 -3.34 -11.94 -3.42
C ASP A 10 -3.73 -11.92 -1.93
N ASP A 11 -2.78 -11.68 -1.03
CA ASP A 11 -3.01 -11.55 0.41
C ASP A 11 -3.12 -10.09 0.84
N HIS A 12 -4.31 -9.66 1.26
CA HIS A 12 -4.54 -8.30 1.73
C HIS A 12 -3.67 -7.91 2.93
N ARG A 13 -3.22 -8.88 3.73
CA ARG A 13 -2.36 -8.61 4.89
C ARG A 13 -0.99 -8.10 4.48
N MET A 14 -0.49 -8.48 3.31
CA MET A 14 0.77 -7.96 2.77
C MET A 14 0.64 -6.45 2.51
N ALA A 15 -0.40 -6.04 1.79
CA ALA A 15 -0.63 -4.61 1.53
C ALA A 15 -0.86 -3.82 2.83
N LEU A 16 -1.66 -4.35 3.77
CA LEU A 16 -1.90 -3.71 5.06
C LEU A 16 -0.63 -3.55 5.91
N ALA A 17 0.29 -4.53 5.88
CA ALA A 17 1.52 -4.49 6.65
C ALA A 17 2.53 -3.46 6.10
N PHE A 18 2.64 -3.32 4.78
CA PHE A 18 3.64 -2.47 4.15
C PHE A 18 3.16 -1.04 3.83
N ALA A 19 1.85 -0.81 3.72
CA ALA A 19 1.33 0.51 3.39
C ALA A 19 1.70 1.60 4.43
N PRO A 20 1.71 1.34 5.75
CA PRO A 20 2.24 2.30 6.72
C PRO A 20 3.75 2.54 6.59
N ALA A 21 4.52 1.55 6.12
CA ALA A 21 5.97 1.71 5.93
C ALA A 21 6.29 2.69 4.80
N ALA A 22 5.40 2.84 3.81
CA ALA A 22 5.55 3.82 2.74
C ALA A 22 5.57 5.28 3.24
N LEU A 23 5.02 5.56 4.44
CA LEU A 23 5.12 6.87 5.09
C LEU A 23 6.56 7.27 5.44
N MET A 24 7.40 6.28 5.76
CA MET A 24 8.79 6.48 6.15
C MET A 24 9.75 6.26 4.97
N TYR A 25 9.32 5.50 3.96
CA TYR A 25 10.13 5.09 2.82
C TYR A 25 9.38 5.37 1.50
N PRO A 26 9.58 6.55 0.88
CA PRO A 26 8.90 6.95 -0.36
C PRO A 26 9.17 6.05 -1.57
N GLY A 27 10.18 5.17 -1.50
CA GLY A 27 10.56 4.25 -2.57
C GLY A 27 9.78 2.93 -2.58
N ILE A 28 8.83 2.71 -1.66
CA ILE A 28 8.04 1.48 -1.61
C ILE A 28 6.88 1.55 -2.63
N ILE A 29 6.79 0.51 -3.47
CA ILE A 29 5.65 0.27 -4.37
C ILE A 29 4.99 -1.05 -3.94
N ILE A 30 3.67 -1.03 -3.72
CA ILE A 30 2.88 -2.23 -3.41
C ILE A 30 2.11 -2.64 -4.66
N ASN A 31 2.43 -3.80 -5.23
CA ASN A 31 1.78 -4.34 -6.42
C ASN A 31 0.46 -5.03 -6.02
N HIS A 32 -0.55 -4.99 -6.89
CA HIS A 32 -1.89 -5.55 -6.64
C HIS A 32 -2.49 -5.05 -5.30
N ALA A 33 -2.40 -3.74 -5.04
CA ALA A 33 -2.86 -3.10 -3.81
C ALA A 33 -4.40 -3.16 -3.64
N GLU A 34 -5.14 -3.38 -4.72
CA GLU A 34 -6.60 -3.52 -4.76
C GLU A 34 -7.12 -4.74 -4.01
N VAL A 35 -6.27 -5.71 -3.66
CA VAL A 35 -6.66 -6.91 -2.88
C VAL A 35 -7.21 -6.54 -1.50
N VAL A 36 -6.82 -5.37 -0.95
CA VAL A 36 -7.31 -4.82 0.31
C VAL A 36 -8.79 -4.46 0.22
N SER A 37 -9.27 -4.04 -0.95
CA SER A 37 -10.65 -3.57 -1.14
C SER A 37 -11.70 -4.64 -0.86
N LYS A 38 -11.32 -5.93 -0.85
CA LYS A 38 -12.21 -7.04 -0.48
C LYS A 38 -12.58 -7.03 1.01
N SER A 39 -11.67 -6.61 1.89
CA SER A 39 -11.85 -6.64 3.35
C SER A 39 -11.96 -5.25 3.97
N TYR A 40 -11.30 -4.24 3.38
CA TYR A 40 -11.30 -2.86 3.85
C TYR A 40 -11.30 -1.86 2.67
N PRO A 41 -12.47 -1.60 2.07
CA PRO A 41 -12.62 -0.72 0.90
C PRO A 41 -12.06 0.71 1.09
N GLU A 42 -12.19 1.27 2.30
CA GLU A 42 -11.78 2.64 2.61
C GLU A 42 -10.31 2.78 3.05
N PHE A 43 -9.55 1.68 3.10
CA PHE A 43 -8.19 1.67 3.65
C PHE A 43 -7.27 2.75 3.07
N TRP A 44 -7.21 2.86 1.75
CA TRP A 44 -6.34 3.83 1.07
C TRP A 44 -6.79 5.28 1.29
N ASN A 45 -8.10 5.51 1.46
CA ASN A 45 -8.64 6.83 1.80
C ASN A 45 -8.28 7.22 3.23
N ASP A 46 -8.40 6.27 4.17
CA ASP A 46 -8.02 6.49 5.57
C ASP A 46 -6.52 6.71 5.72
N LEU A 47 -5.71 5.97 4.96
CA LEU A 47 -4.26 6.13 4.97
C LEU A 47 -3.81 7.49 4.39
N LYS A 48 -4.52 8.02 3.38
CA LYS A 48 -4.31 9.39 2.90
C LYS A 48 -4.65 10.45 3.96
N LYS A 49 -5.69 10.25 4.76
CA LYS A 49 -6.07 11.19 5.84
C LYS A 49 -4.98 11.36 6.91
N VAL A 50 -4.11 10.37 7.07
CA VAL A 50 -2.97 10.43 8.02
C VAL A 50 -1.65 10.88 7.38
N GLY A 51 -1.69 11.35 6.13
CA GLY A 51 -0.54 11.97 5.46
C GLY A 51 0.27 11.03 4.56
N ALA A 52 -0.28 9.88 4.17
CA ALA A 52 0.40 8.97 3.24
C ALA A 52 0.34 9.45 1.78
N GLU A 53 1.51 9.56 1.16
CA GLU A 53 1.66 9.71 -0.28
C GLU A 53 1.79 8.32 -0.91
N ILE A 54 0.70 7.84 -1.51
CA ILE A 54 0.65 6.48 -2.06
C ILE A 54 0.54 6.57 -3.58
N LEU A 55 1.53 6.02 -4.26
CA LEU A 55 1.48 5.73 -5.69
C LEU A 55 0.92 4.32 -5.87
N LEU A 56 -0.34 4.22 -6.27
CA LEU A 56 -0.97 2.96 -6.62
C LEU A 56 -0.62 2.65 -8.09
N ALA A 57 0.09 1.55 -8.33
CA ALA A 57 0.24 0.98 -9.66
C ALA A 57 -1.00 0.11 -9.93
N GLY A 58 -1.67 0.36 -11.06
CA GLY A 58 -2.82 -0.41 -11.52
C GLY A 58 -2.41 -1.60 -12.38
#